data_AF-A0A1G9L1I0-F1
#
_entry.id   AF-A0A1G9L1I0-F1
#
_cell.length_a   1.000
_cell.length_b   1.000
_cell.length_c   1.000
_cell.angle_alpha   90.00
_cell.angle_beta   90.00
_cell.angle_gamma   90.00
#
_symmetry.space_group_name_H-M   'P 1'
#
loop_
_entity.id
_entity.type
_entity.pdbx_description
1 polymer ?
#
loop_
_entity_poly.entity_id
_entity_poly.type
_entity_poly.pdbx_seq_one_letter_code
_entity_poly.pdbx_strand_id
1 'polypeptide(L)'
;MVSIDLIGLAVTLSIIGLRYPPYALAAAAIHEFGRLAMTVFLSEQVEAVVAAGAFSTTTVSDTDLITAALIAFGGPLANFIIGATSGGLLSERTEHVIDPRSTLRNPFAVVNFRLALFSCLFNIGQFW
;
A
#
# COMPACT_ATOMS: atom_id res chain seq x y z
N MET A 1 -6.50 -13.03 -13.38
CA MET A 1 -6.51 -14.00 -12.25
C MET A 1 -6.13 -13.27 -10.97
N VAL A 2 -6.88 -13.45 -9.88
CA VAL A 2 -6.54 -12.82 -8.58
C VAL A 2 -5.98 -13.89 -7.65
N SER A 3 -4.78 -13.66 -7.11
CA SER A 3 -4.17 -14.50 -6.08
C SER A 3 -3.86 -13.67 -4.84
N ILE A 4 -3.91 -14.32 -3.68
CA ILE A 4 -3.57 -13.70 -2.39
C ILE A 4 -2.29 -14.35 -1.91
N ASP A 5 -1.24 -13.55 -1.74
CA ASP A 5 0.00 -14.01 -1.11
C ASP A 5 -0.08 -13.78 0.40
N LEU A 6 -0.43 -14.84 1.11
CA LEU A 6 -0.54 -14.84 2.57
C LEU A 6 0.79 -14.54 3.27
N ILE A 7 1.94 -14.89 2.67
CA ILE A 7 3.26 -14.66 3.27
C ILE A 7 3.59 -13.18 3.16
N GLY A 8 3.51 -12.59 1.96
CA GLY A 8 3.72 -11.16 1.75
C GLY A 8 2.77 -10.30 2.59
N LEU A 9 1.51 -10.73 2.72
CA LEU A 9 0.53 -10.05 3.56
C LEU A 9 0.86 -10.17 5.06
N ALA A 10 1.28 -11.34 5.54
CA ALA A 10 1.72 -11.51 6.94
C ALA A 10 2.97 -10.68 7.27
N VAL A 11 3.93 -10.61 6.34
CA VAL A 11 5.12 -9.74 6.47
C VAL A 11 4.69 -8.27 6.52
N THR A 12 3.79 -7.86 5.62
CA THR A 12 3.24 -6.50 5.61
C THR A 12 2.61 -6.17 6.95
N LEU A 13 1.68 -7.00 7.45
CA LEU A 13 1.03 -6.83 8.76
C LEU A 13 2.05 -6.64 9.89
N SER A 14 3.11 -7.43 9.89
CA SER A 14 4.16 -7.39 10.91
C SER A 14 4.95 -6.07 10.89
N ILE A 15 5.18 -5.50 9.71
CA ILE A 15 5.97 -4.28 9.52
C ILE A 15 5.14 -3.01 9.77
N ILE A 16 3.89 -2.97 9.33
CA ILE A 16 3.12 -1.72 9.33
C ILE A 16 2.13 -1.59 10.50
N GLY A 17 1.65 -2.71 11.03
CA GLY A 17 0.49 -2.70 11.92
C GLY A 17 0.38 -3.90 12.84
N LEU A 18 1.53 -4.37 13.37
CA LEU A 18 1.60 -5.51 14.29
C LEU A 18 0.60 -5.40 15.45
N ARG A 19 0.48 -4.20 16.03
CA ARG A 19 -0.44 -3.92 17.14
C ARG A 19 -1.88 -3.68 16.70
N TYR A 20 -2.10 -3.34 15.43
CA TYR A 20 -3.42 -3.03 14.89
C TYR A 20 -3.71 -3.79 13.57
N PRO A 21 -3.82 -5.13 13.60
CA PRO A 21 -4.02 -5.94 12.40
C PRO A 21 -5.24 -5.54 11.55
N PRO A 22 -6.41 -5.17 12.13
CA PRO A 22 -7.57 -4.76 11.32
C PRO A 22 -7.30 -3.52 10.46
N TYR A 23 -6.57 -2.53 10.97
CA TYR A 23 -6.23 -1.35 10.20
C TYR A 23 -5.19 -1.64 9.12
N ALA A 24 -4.29 -2.60 9.36
CA ALA A 24 -3.32 -3.02 8.36
C ALA A 24 -3.96 -3.82 7.22
N LEU A 25 -4.97 -4.65 7.51
CA LEU A 25 -5.81 -5.28 6.47
C LEU A 25 -6.60 -4.23 5.68
N ALA A 26 -7.21 -3.26 6.35
CA ALA A 26 -7.91 -2.17 5.68
C ALA A 26 -6.97 -1.37 4.77
N ALA A 27 -5.76 -1.05 5.25
CA ALA A 27 -4.75 -0.34 4.47
C ALA A 27 -4.25 -1.18 3.27
N ALA A 28 -4.15 -2.50 3.40
CA ALA A 28 -3.81 -3.38 2.27
C ALA A 28 -4.93 -3.42 1.22
N ALA A 29 -6.20 -3.39 1.64
CA ALA A 29 -7.34 -3.32 0.73
C ALA A 29 -7.40 -1.96 0.00
N ILE A 30 -7.19 -0.84 0.70
CA ILE A 30 -7.10 0.50 0.11
C ILE A 30 -5.95 0.55 -0.90
N HIS A 31 -4.81 -0.04 -0.55
CA HIS A 31 -3.64 -0.11 -1.41
C HIS A 31 -3.94 -0.82 -2.72
N GLU A 32 -4.56 -2.00 -2.66
CA GLU A 32 -4.92 -2.75 -3.87
C GLU A 32 -5.98 -2.01 -4.69
N PHE A 33 -6.96 -1.40 -4.01
CA PHE A 33 -7.96 -0.57 -4.67
C PHE A 33 -7.34 0.60 -5.44
N GLY A 34 -6.33 1.27 -4.87
CA GLY A 34 -5.61 2.36 -5.54
C GLY A 34 -4.94 1.92 -6.84
N ARG A 35 -4.34 0.74 -6.86
CA ARG A 35 -3.70 0.17 -8.05
C ARG A 35 -4.72 -0.22 -9.11
N LEU A 36 -5.80 -0.88 -8.71
CA LEU A 36 -6.88 -1.27 -9.61
C LEU A 36 -7.57 -0.03 -10.20
N ALA A 37 -7.84 0.97 -9.39
CA ALA A 37 -8.42 2.24 -9.84
C ALA A 37 -7.51 2.93 -10.86
N MET A 38 -6.20 2.96 -10.62
CA MET A 38 -5.23 3.50 -11.58
C MET A 38 -5.20 2.69 -12.88
N THR A 39 -5.26 1.37 -12.79
CA THR A 39 -5.27 0.48 -13.97
C THR A 39 -6.51 0.73 -14.84
N VAL A 40 -7.68 0.84 -14.21
CA VAL A 40 -8.94 1.18 -14.89
C VAL A 40 -8.89 2.59 -15.49
N PHE A 41 -8.31 3.56 -14.76
CA PHE A 41 -8.16 4.94 -15.26
C PHE A 41 -7.29 5.01 -16.52
N LEU A 42 -6.24 4.20 -16.58
CA LEU A 42 -5.34 4.10 -17.72
C LEU A 42 -5.90 3.20 -18.84
N SER A 43 -7.09 2.63 -18.67
CA SER A 43 -7.75 1.73 -19.62
C SER A 43 -6.95 0.47 -19.95
N GLU A 44 -6.10 0.03 -19.03
CA GLU A 44 -5.27 -1.16 -19.16
C GLU A 44 -6.04 -2.44 -18.79
N GLN A 45 -5.71 -3.56 -19.45
CA GLN A 45 -6.33 -4.85 -19.16
C GLN A 45 -5.53 -5.60 -18.10
N VAL A 46 -6.16 -5.85 -16.95
CA VAL A 46 -5.57 -6.61 -15.85
C VAL A 46 -5.50 -8.09 -16.21
N GLU A 47 -4.29 -8.62 -16.35
CA GLU A 47 -4.06 -10.06 -16.55
C GLU A 47 -4.02 -10.79 -15.22
N ALA A 48 -3.26 -10.28 -14.24
CA ALA A 48 -3.16 -10.85 -12.92
C ALA A 48 -2.99 -9.80 -11.82
N VAL A 49 -3.49 -10.15 -10.63
CA VAL A 49 -3.34 -9.37 -9.41
C VAL A 49 -2.84 -10.32 -8.33
N VAL A 50 -1.70 -10.00 -7.73
CA VAL A 50 -1.17 -10.69 -6.56
C VAL A 50 -1.29 -9.73 -5.38
N ALA A 51 -2.27 -9.96 -4.53
CA ALA A 51 -2.51 -9.16 -3.33
C ALA A 51 -1.56 -9.63 -2.21
N ALA A 52 -0.53 -8.84 -1.93
CA ALA A 52 0.52 -9.15 -0.94
C ALA A 52 0.78 -7.99 0.04
N GLY A 53 -0.12 -7.00 0.08
CA GLY A 53 0.05 -5.80 0.91
C GLY A 53 1.05 -4.83 0.30
N ALA A 54 2.17 -4.55 0.99
CA ALA A 54 3.20 -3.64 0.48
C ALA A 54 3.90 -4.16 -0.78
N PHE A 55 3.87 -5.49 -0.97
CA PHE A 55 4.54 -6.20 -2.06
C PHE A 55 3.58 -6.60 -3.18
N SER A 56 2.34 -6.10 -3.18
CA SER A 56 1.37 -6.48 -4.19
C SER A 56 1.96 -6.26 -5.59
N THR A 57 1.54 -7.07 -6.57
CA THR A 57 1.84 -6.83 -8.00
C THR A 57 0.57 -6.91 -8.85
N THR A 58 0.52 -6.11 -9.91
CA THR A 58 -0.57 -6.07 -10.89
C THR A 58 0.10 -6.19 -12.24
N THR A 59 -0.19 -7.28 -12.96
CA THR A 59 0.31 -7.50 -14.33
C THR A 59 -0.77 -7.09 -15.31
N VAL A 60 -0.35 -6.34 -16.32
CA VAL A 60 -1.17 -5.74 -17.37
C VAL A 60 -0.52 -6.04 -18.71
N SER A 61 -1.34 -6.23 -19.75
CA SER A 61 -0.91 -6.66 -21.07
C SER A 61 -0.23 -5.52 -21.85
N ASP A 62 0.94 -5.77 -22.45
CA ASP A 62 1.63 -4.84 -23.38
C ASP A 62 1.78 -3.39 -22.87
N THR A 63 2.03 -3.23 -21.57
CA THR A 63 2.11 -1.92 -20.93
C THR A 63 3.52 -1.31 -20.98
N ASP A 64 3.62 -0.02 -21.30
CA ASP A 64 4.90 0.69 -21.28
C ASP A 64 5.37 1.00 -19.84
N LEU A 65 6.66 1.33 -19.70
CA LEU A 65 7.29 1.53 -18.39
C LEU A 65 6.60 2.62 -17.55
N ILE A 66 6.12 3.69 -18.16
CA ILE A 66 5.51 4.82 -17.46
C ILE A 66 4.15 4.39 -16.89
N THR A 67 3.32 3.73 -17.70
CA THR A 67 2.01 3.23 -17.27
C THR A 67 2.17 2.16 -16.18
N ALA A 68 3.14 1.25 -16.32
CA ALA A 68 3.48 0.28 -15.28
C ALA A 68 3.87 0.96 -13.96
N ALA A 69 4.69 2.01 -14.02
CA ALA A 69 5.06 2.80 -12.85
C ALA A 69 3.84 3.50 -12.22
N LEU A 70 2.98 4.14 -13.01
CA LEU A 70 1.77 4.79 -12.50
C LEU A 70 0.86 3.79 -11.76
N ILE A 71 0.65 2.59 -12.33
CA ILE A 71 -0.13 1.53 -11.68
C ILE A 71 0.53 1.07 -10.38
N ALA A 72 1.85 0.88 -10.37
CA ALA A 72 2.60 0.51 -9.18
C ALA A 72 2.46 1.55 -8.05
N PHE A 73 2.56 2.85 -8.39
CA PHE A 73 2.43 3.96 -7.43
C PHE A 73 0.97 4.31 -7.07
N GLY A 74 -0.03 3.79 -7.78
CA GLY A 74 -1.45 4.01 -7.48
C GLY A 74 -1.86 3.54 -6.08
N GLY A 75 -1.29 2.42 -5.61
CA GLY A 75 -1.53 1.90 -4.27
C GLY A 75 -0.96 2.79 -3.17
N PRO A 76 0.36 3.09 -3.18
CA PRO A 76 0.97 4.03 -2.24
C PRO A 76 0.24 5.38 -2.18
N LEU A 77 -0.16 5.90 -3.35
CA LEU A 77 -0.87 7.16 -3.44
C LEU A 77 -2.24 7.11 -2.75
N ALA A 78 -3.02 6.06 -2.97
CA ALA A 78 -4.32 5.88 -2.31
C ALA A 78 -4.16 5.86 -0.78
N ASN A 79 -3.18 5.11 -0.28
CA ASN A 79 -2.91 5.04 1.15
C ASN A 79 -2.42 6.39 1.71
N PHE A 80 -1.59 7.12 0.97
CA PHE A 80 -1.17 8.46 1.38
C PHE A 80 -2.36 9.42 1.50
N ILE A 81 -3.27 9.43 0.51
CA ILE A 81 -4.47 10.28 0.52
C ILE A 81 -5.39 9.91 1.70
N ILE A 82 -5.66 8.62 1.90
CA ILE A 82 -6.50 8.17 3.02
C ILE A 82 -5.84 8.47 4.37
N GLY A 83 -4.53 8.26 4.50
CA GLY A 83 -3.78 8.63 5.69
C GLY A 83 -3.86 10.13 6.00
N ALA A 84 -3.67 10.97 4.98
CA ALA A 84 -3.71 12.43 5.11
C ALA A 84 -5.12 12.93 5.51
N THR A 85 -6.17 12.38 4.89
CA THR A 85 -7.56 12.80 5.13
C THR A 85 -8.15 12.28 6.44
N SER A 86 -7.65 11.16 6.97
CA SER A 86 -8.15 10.54 8.20
C SER A 86 -7.57 11.14 9.50
N GLY A 87 -6.90 12.30 9.43
CA GLY A 87 -6.33 13.01 10.58
C GLY A 87 -4.82 13.19 10.54
N GLY A 88 -4.14 12.59 9.55
CA GLY A 88 -2.72 12.82 9.29
C GLY A 88 -1.78 12.30 10.38
N LEU A 89 -0.50 12.67 10.25
CA LEU A 89 0.57 12.30 11.19
C LEU A 89 0.82 13.34 12.29
N LEU A 90 0.17 14.51 12.21
CA LEU A 90 0.47 15.67 13.07
C LEU A 90 0.21 15.43 14.57
N SER A 91 -0.63 14.44 14.89
CA SER A 91 -0.99 14.12 16.27
C SER A 91 -0.01 13.12 16.93
N GLU A 92 0.94 12.59 16.17
CA GLU A 92 1.85 11.51 16.58
C GLU A 92 3.30 12.00 16.68
N ARG A 93 4.07 11.35 17.56
CA ARG A 93 5.52 11.54 17.61
C ARG A 93 6.17 10.78 16.45
N THR A 94 7.19 11.37 15.84
CA THR A 94 7.92 10.77 14.71
C THR A 94 8.42 9.35 15.01
N GLU A 95 8.90 9.12 16.24
CA GLU A 95 9.34 7.79 16.72
C GLU A 95 8.20 6.75 16.67
N HIS A 96 6.98 7.14 17.02
CA HIS A 96 5.82 6.27 16.98
C HIS A 96 5.32 6.06 15.56
N VAL A 97 5.49 7.02 14.64
CA VAL A 97 5.11 6.84 13.25
C VAL A 97 5.90 5.71 12.59
N ILE A 98 7.15 5.48 12.99
CA ILE A 98 8.01 4.43 12.41
C ILE A 98 7.85 3.10 13.14
N ASP A 99 7.75 3.10 14.48
CA ASP A 99 7.70 1.86 15.26
C ASP A 99 6.31 1.17 15.24
N PRO A 100 6.15 -0.02 14.62
CA PRO A 100 4.88 -0.73 14.56
C PRO A 100 4.33 -1.22 15.90
N ARG A 101 5.14 -1.19 16.97
CA ARG A 101 4.76 -1.62 18.32
C ARG A 101 4.21 -0.48 19.19
N SER A 102 4.50 0.76 18.79
CA SER A 102 4.08 1.95 19.53
C SER A 102 2.56 2.08 19.64
N THR A 103 2.10 2.74 20.71
CA THR A 103 0.67 3.06 20.88
C THR A 103 0.36 4.31 20.08
N LEU A 104 -0.60 4.22 19.17
CA LEU A 104 -0.97 5.31 18.28
C LEU A 104 -2.30 5.92 18.73
N ARG A 105 -2.38 7.25 18.71
CA ARG A 105 -3.62 8.03 18.83
C ARG A 105 -4.49 7.91 17.59
N ASN A 106 -3.88 7.91 16.39
CA ASN A 106 -4.57 7.69 15.13
C ASN A 106 -3.95 6.51 14.36
N PRO A 107 -4.26 5.26 14.78
CA PRO A 107 -3.64 4.08 14.18
C PRO A 107 -4.01 3.91 12.70
N PHE A 108 -5.22 4.31 12.29
CA PHE A 108 -5.65 4.18 10.91
C PHE A 108 -4.82 5.06 9.96
N ALA A 109 -4.61 6.33 10.30
CA ALA A 109 -3.79 7.23 9.48
C ALA A 109 -2.35 6.72 9.37
N VAL A 110 -1.72 6.41 10.51
CA VAL A 110 -0.32 6.00 10.58
C VAL A 110 -0.05 4.70 9.84
N VAL A 111 -0.93 3.70 9.97
CA VAL A 111 -0.78 2.41 9.28
C VAL A 111 -0.84 2.59 7.76
N ASN A 112 -1.77 3.44 7.27
CA ASN A 112 -1.83 3.79 5.85
C ASN A 112 -0.54 4.49 5.39
N PHE A 113 -0.03 5.46 6.15
CA PHE A 113 1.24 6.13 5.86
C PHE A 113 2.43 5.19 5.80
N ARG A 114 2.55 4.27 6.76
CA ARG A 114 3.62 3.26 6.75
C ARG A 114 3.56 2.41 5.50
N LEU A 115 2.38 1.90 5.16
CA LEU A 115 2.20 1.10 3.96
C LEU A 115 2.52 1.89 2.69
N ALA A 116 2.08 3.15 2.61
CA ALA A 116 2.42 4.03 1.50
C ALA A 116 3.94 4.21 1.36
N LEU A 117 4.65 4.47 2.46
CA LEU A 117 6.10 4.64 2.47
C LEU A 117 6.83 3.37 2.04
N PHE A 118 6.51 2.24 2.68
CA PHE A 118 7.16 0.96 2.37
C PHE A 118 6.91 0.50 0.95
N SER A 119 5.66 0.59 0.47
CA SER A 119 5.32 0.22 -0.90
C SER A 119 5.96 1.17 -1.92
N CYS A 120 6.03 2.48 -1.64
CA CYS A 120 6.73 3.43 -2.49
C CYS A 120 8.22 3.07 -2.63
N LEU A 121 8.91 2.81 -1.52
CA LEU A 121 10.32 2.40 -1.51
C LEU A 121 10.54 1.08 -2.25
N PHE A 122 9.65 0.11 -2.04
CA PHE A 122 9.71 -1.18 -2.72
C PHE A 122 9.57 -1.00 -4.24
N ASN A 123 8.58 -0.23 -4.70
CA ASN A 123 8.38 0.03 -6.12
C ASN A 123 9.55 0.79 -6.75
N ILE A 124 10.13 1.80 -6.08
CA ILE A 124 11.33 2.49 -6.58
C ILE A 124 12.46 1.49 -6.85
N GLY A 125 12.66 0.51 -5.96
CA GLY A 125 13.67 -0.55 -6.13
C GLY A 125 13.37 -1.56 -7.23
N GLN A 126 12.13 -1.63 -7.74
CA GLN A 126 11.78 -2.47 -8.91
C GLN A 126 12.04 -1.76 -10.24
N PHE A 127 12.12 -0.43 -10.25
CA PHE A 127 12.32 0.40 -11.44
C PHE A 127 13.77 0.90 -11.60
N TRP A 128 14.66 0.55 -10.67
CA TRP A 128 16.10 0.78 -10.72
C TRP A 128 16.84 -0.52 -11.03
#